data_AF-A0A5M9JT09-F1
#
_entry.id   AF-A0A5M9JT09-F1
#
_cell.length_a   1.000
_cell.length_b   1.000
_cell.length_c   1.000
_cell.angle_alpha   90.00
_cell.angle_beta   90.00
_cell.angle_gamma   90.00
#
_symmetry.space_group_name_H-M   'P 1'
#
loop_
_entity.id
_entity.type
_entity.pdbx_description
1 polymer ?
#
loop_
_entity_poly.entity_id
_entity_poly.type
_entity_poly.pdbx_seq_one_letter_code
_entity_poly.pdbx_strand_id
1 'polypeptide(L)'
;MKCLIKAGANIEAKDRYEETALHKAVKVDREDSVQILLEAGADLQAKNFEGMTALDLAKELEHTGPNLKIIDLLTAAMMEESSHNTVAQVAADI
;
A
#
# COMPACT_ATOMS: atom_id res chain seq x y z
N MET A 1 12.52 -1.08 -10.18
CA MET A 1 11.76 -0.44 -9.10
C MET A 1 12.66 0.13 -8.00
N LYS A 2 13.46 -0.68 -7.27
CA LYS A 2 14.41 -0.20 -6.25
C LYS A 2 15.31 0.96 -6.71
N CYS A 3 15.84 0.90 -7.94
CA CYS A 3 16.69 1.97 -8.49
C CYS A 3 15.94 3.29 -8.73
N LEU A 4 14.65 3.23 -9.09
CA LEU A 4 13.83 4.43 -9.35
C LEU A 4 13.51 5.13 -8.03
N ILE A 5 13.16 4.37 -7.00
CA ILE A 5 12.92 4.90 -5.65
C ILE A 5 14.18 5.59 -5.11
N LYS A 6 15.35 4.95 -5.25
CA LYS A 6 16.64 5.55 -4.88
C LYS A 6 16.99 6.80 -5.69
N ALA A 7 16.47 6.93 -6.90
CA ALA A 7 16.66 8.10 -7.75
C ALA A 7 15.66 9.24 -7.46
N GLY A 8 14.84 9.12 -6.41
CA GLY A 8 13.86 10.15 -6.01
C GLY A 8 12.54 10.07 -6.79
N ALA A 9 12.20 8.91 -7.37
CA ALA A 9 10.87 8.73 -7.95
C ALA A 9 9.79 8.93 -6.87
N ASN A 10 8.77 9.73 -7.19
CA ASN A 10 7.63 9.93 -6.31
C ASN A 10 6.79 8.65 -6.25
N ILE A 11 6.81 7.98 -5.10
CA ILE A 11 6.09 6.73 -4.83
C ILE A 11 4.57 6.97 -4.86
N GLU A 12 4.14 8.14 -4.40
CA GLU A 12 2.74 8.57 -4.32
C GLU A 12 2.25 9.27 -5.59
N ALA A 13 3.00 9.15 -6.69
CA ALA A 13 2.53 9.63 -7.98
C ALA A 13 1.26 8.89 -8.37
N LYS A 14 0.17 9.65 -8.54
CA LYS A 14 -1.11 9.16 -9.02
C LYS A 14 -1.18 9.25 -10.54
N ASP A 15 -1.71 8.21 -11.18
CA ASP A 15 -2.05 8.25 -12.60
C ASP A 15 -3.45 8.87 -12.84
N ARG A 16 -3.96 8.79 -14.07
CA ARG A 16 -5.28 9.33 -14.45
C ARG A 16 -6.48 8.67 -13.76
N TYR A 17 -6.28 7.51 -13.14
CA TYR A 17 -7.29 6.78 -12.36
C TYR A 17 -7.06 6.97 -10.85
N GLU A 18 -6.24 7.94 -10.48
CA GLU A 18 -5.78 8.17 -9.12
C GLU A 18 -5.01 6.98 -8.50
N GLU A 19 -4.50 6.08 -9.35
CA GLU A 19 -3.79 4.89 -8.88
C GLU A 19 -2.32 5.23 -8.60
N THR A 20 -1.86 4.87 -7.41
CA THR A 20 -0.45 4.90 -7.03
C THR A 20 0.31 3.70 -7.60
N ALA A 21 1.64 3.68 -7.46
CA ALA A 21 2.45 2.53 -7.82
C ALA A 21 2.00 1.24 -7.09
N LEU A 22 1.46 1.37 -5.87
CA LEU A 22 0.97 0.23 -5.07
C LEU A 22 -0.28 -0.41 -5.66
N HIS A 23 -1.27 0.40 -6.09
CA HIS A 23 -2.45 -0.09 -6.80
C HIS A 23 -2.08 -0.87 -8.07
N LYS A 24 -1.12 -0.34 -8.84
CA LYS A 24 -0.64 -1.01 -10.06
C LYS A 24 0.08 -2.33 -9.76
N ALA A 25 0.89 -2.37 -8.71
CA ALA A 25 1.59 -3.60 -8.31
C ALA A 25 0.62 -4.73 -7.93
N VAL A 26 -0.48 -4.38 -7.27
CA VAL A 26 -1.59 -5.30 -6.95
C VAL A 26 -2.30 -5.79 -8.21
N LYS A 27 -2.68 -4.88 -9.13
CA LYS A 27 -3.36 -5.25 -10.40
C LYS A 27 -2.57 -6.20 -11.28
N VAL A 28 -1.24 -6.12 -11.23
CA VAL A 28 -0.33 -6.96 -12.04
C VAL A 28 0.11 -8.20 -11.26
N ASP A 29 -0.37 -8.39 -10.02
CA ASP A 29 -0.02 -9.52 -9.14
C ASP A 29 1.50 -9.68 -8.95
N ARG A 30 2.18 -8.57 -8.61
CA ARG A 30 3.64 -8.53 -8.47
C ARG A 30 4.05 -8.38 -7.02
N GLU A 31 4.11 -9.50 -6.30
CA GLU A 31 4.56 -9.58 -4.89
C GLU A 31 5.84 -8.78 -4.62
N ASP A 32 6.90 -8.99 -5.41
CA ASP A 32 8.18 -8.27 -5.24
C ASP A 32 8.01 -6.75 -5.30
N SER A 33 7.13 -6.27 -6.18
CA SER A 33 6.89 -4.83 -6.36
C SER A 33 6.10 -4.26 -5.20
N VAL A 34 5.11 -5.01 -4.69
CA VAL A 34 4.38 -4.68 -3.47
C VAL A 34 5.36 -4.57 -2.30
N GLN A 35 6.19 -5.59 -2.06
CA GLN A 35 7.16 -5.59 -0.98
C GLN A 35 8.13 -4.40 -1.06
N ILE A 36 8.66 -4.09 -2.26
CA ILE A 36 9.55 -2.94 -2.47
C ILE A 36 8.86 -1.62 -2.11
N LEU A 37 7.58 -1.47 -2.43
CA LEU A 37 6.81 -0.27 -2.12
C LEU A 37 6.52 -0.15 -0.62
N LEU A 38 6.18 -1.25 0.03
CA LEU A 38 6.00 -1.31 1.48
C LEU A 38 7.29 -0.93 2.21
N GLU A 39 8.42 -1.52 1.83
CA GLU A 39 9.76 -1.19 2.35
C GLU A 39 10.14 0.29 2.13
N ALA A 40 9.56 0.92 1.10
CA ALA A 40 9.81 2.31 0.76
C ALA A 40 8.81 3.29 1.42
N GLY A 41 7.89 2.81 2.24
CA GLY A 41 6.92 3.63 2.96
C GLY A 41 5.78 4.16 2.09
N ALA A 42 5.33 3.38 1.11
CA ALA A 42 4.16 3.74 0.31
C ALA A 42 2.91 3.91 1.18
N ASP A 43 2.09 4.93 0.88
CA ASP A 43 0.83 5.18 1.60
C ASP A 43 -0.19 4.06 1.32
N LEU A 44 -0.48 3.28 2.37
CA LEU A 44 -1.45 2.18 2.34
C LEU A 44 -2.91 2.67 2.25
N GLN A 45 -3.16 3.91 2.69
CA GLN A 45 -4.49 4.50 2.78
C GLN A 45 -4.84 5.35 1.55
N ALA A 46 -3.90 5.49 0.61
CA ALA A 46 -4.15 6.14 -0.67
C ALA A 46 -5.31 5.45 -1.40
N LYS A 47 -6.28 6.26 -1.85
CA LYS A 47 -7.44 5.80 -2.61
C LYS A 47 -7.33 6.13 -4.08
N ASN A 48 -7.73 5.18 -4.91
CA ASN A 48 -7.94 5.37 -6.35
C ASN A 48 -9.27 6.08 -6.64
N PHE A 49 -9.60 6.27 -7.93
CA PHE A 49 -10.82 6.95 -8.38
C PHE A 49 -12.11 6.22 -7.95
N GLU A 50 -12.04 4.93 -7.69
CA GLU A 50 -13.16 4.10 -7.21
C GLU A 50 -13.29 4.14 -5.67
N GLY A 51 -12.42 4.90 -4.99
CA GLY A 51 -12.39 5.02 -3.53
C GLY A 51 -11.75 3.83 -2.82
N MET A 52 -11.07 2.95 -3.57
CA MET A 52 -10.43 1.74 -3.06
C MET A 52 -8.98 1.99 -2.69
N THR A 53 -8.54 1.39 -1.58
CA THR A 53 -7.13 1.23 -1.25
C THR A 53 -6.50 0.09 -2.05
N ALA A 54 -5.17 -0.05 -1.98
CA ALA A 54 -4.48 -1.21 -2.55
C ALA A 54 -4.98 -2.55 -1.96
N LEU A 55 -5.34 -2.60 -0.67
CA LEU A 55 -5.88 -3.82 -0.05
C LEU A 55 -7.32 -4.10 -0.52
N ASP A 56 -8.16 -3.07 -0.63
CA ASP A 56 -9.54 -3.23 -1.12
C ASP A 56 -9.53 -3.76 -2.54
N LEU A 57 -8.66 -3.21 -3.39
CA LEU A 57 -8.45 -3.66 -4.76
C LEU A 57 -7.95 -5.10 -4.82
N ALA A 58 -7.01 -5.50 -3.95
CA ALA A 58 -6.52 -6.89 -3.91
C ALA A 58 -7.64 -7.89 -3.57
N LYS A 59 -8.53 -7.53 -2.64
CA LYS A 59 -9.70 -8.34 -2.26
C LYS A 59 -10.74 -8.43 -3.36
N GLU A 60 -10.99 -7.33 -4.08
CA GLU A 60 -11.92 -7.34 -5.22
C GLU A 60 -11.41 -8.26 -6.35
N LEU A 61 -10.10 -8.22 -6.62
CA LEU A 61 -9.47 -9.03 -7.66
C LEU A 61 -9.34 -10.52 -7.29
N GLU A 62 -9.49 -10.90 -6.01
CA GLU A 62 -9.43 -12.30 -5.52
C GLU A 62 -10.41 -13.22 -6.27
N HIS A 63 -11.55 -12.68 -6.71
CA HIS A 63 -12.55 -13.44 -7.48
C HIS A 63 -12.06 -13.88 -8.88
N THR A 64 -10.88 -13.42 -9.31
CA THR A 64 -10.33 -13.68 -10.65
C THR A 64 -9.10 -14.60 -10.70
N GLY A 65 -8.49 -14.97 -9.56
CA GLY A 65 -7.25 -15.77 -9.50
C GLY A 65 -6.40 -15.46 -8.26
N PRO A 66 -5.26 -16.17 -8.02
CA PRO A 66 -4.59 -16.14 -6.71
C PRO A 66 -4.00 -14.77 -6.40
N ASN A 67 -4.50 -14.14 -5.33
CA ASN A 67 -3.96 -12.91 -4.72
C ASN A 67 -3.75 -13.07 -3.19
N LEU A 68 -3.73 -14.32 -2.69
CA LEU A 68 -3.70 -14.62 -1.25
C LEU A 68 -2.49 -13.98 -0.57
N LYS A 69 -1.32 -14.06 -1.19
CA LYS A 69 -0.08 -13.59 -0.58
C LYS A 69 0.07 -12.07 -0.56
N ILE A 70 -0.43 -11.37 -1.60
CA ILE A 70 -0.46 -9.90 -1.59
C ILE A 70 -1.47 -9.38 -0.56
N ILE A 71 -2.64 -10.04 -0.43
CA ILE A 71 -3.61 -9.73 0.62
C ILE A 71 -2.95 -9.88 2.00
N ASP A 72 -2.22 -10.97 2.24
CA ASP A 72 -1.51 -11.20 3.50
C ASP A 72 -0.45 -10.11 3.77
N LEU A 73 0.36 -9.76 2.76
CA LEU A 73 1.39 -8.71 2.89
C LEU A 73 0.77 -7.35 3.24
N LEU A 74 -0.27 -6.95 2.51
CA LEU A 74 -0.96 -5.67 2.74
C LEU A 74 -1.70 -5.65 4.07
N THR A 75 -2.35 -6.77 4.44
CA THR A 75 -3.04 -6.91 5.73
C THR A 75 -2.06 -6.80 6.89
N ALA A 76 -0.91 -7.47 6.81
CA ALA A 76 0.13 -7.38 7.83
C ALA A 76 0.66 -5.95 7.95
N ALA A 77 0.96 -5.29 6.84
CA ALA A 77 1.44 -3.90 6.83
C ALA A 77 0.43 -2.92 7.47
N MET A 78 -0.87 -3.10 7.22
CA MET A 78 -1.92 -2.28 7.86
C MET A 78 -2.05 -2.53 9.37
N MET A 79 -1.79 -3.75 9.85
CA MET A 79 -1.81 -4.07 11.29
C MET A 79 -0.60 -3.48 12.03
N GLU A 80 0.56 -3.39 11.38
CA GLU A 80 1.78 -2.82 11.99
C GLU A 80 1.66 -1.31 12.23
N GLU A 81 0.99 -0.56 11.35
CA GLU A 81 0.72 0.87 11.56
C GLU A 81 -0.13 1.14 12.81
N SER A 82 -1.01 0.21 13.19
CA SER A 82 -1.86 0.34 14.38
C SER A 82 -1.10 0.14 15.69
N SER A 83 0.10 -0.45 15.67
CA SER A 83 0.89 -0.69 16.87
C SER A 83 1.83 0.46 17.24
N HIS A 84 2.13 1.38 16.32
CA HIS A 84 3.04 2.50 16.57
C HIS A 84 2.38 3.84 16.91
N ASN A 85 1.05 3.95 16.87
CA ASN A 85 0.35 5.23 17.13
C ASN A 85 -0.30 5.35 18.53
N THR A 86 -0.14 4.37 19.43
CA THR A 86 -0.86 4.39 20.72
C THR A 86 -0.06 5.02 21.88
N VAL A 87 1.25 5.21 21.77
CA VAL A 87 2.09 5.64 22.91
C VAL A 87 2.46 7.13 22.90
N ALA A 88 2.13 7.88 21.85
CA ALA A 88 2.56 9.29 21.72
C ALA A 88 1.48 10.36 22.01
N GLN A 89 0.21 10.00 22.28
CA GLN A 89 -0.89 10.99 22.37
C GLN A 89 -1.41 11.28 23.80
N VAL A 90 -0.69 10.93 24.87
CA VAL A 90 -1.15 11.18 26.27
C VAL A 90 -0.25 12.16 27.05
N ALA A 91 0.30 13.21 26.41
CA ALA A 91 1.15 14.17 27.13
C ALA A 91 0.89 15.65 26.76
N ALA A 92 -0.37 16.07 26.57
CA ALA A 92 -0.68 17.49 26.39
C ALA A 92 -1.89 18.01 27.20
N ASP A 93 -2.44 17.25 28.16
CA ASP A 93 -3.54 17.72 29.02
C ASP A 93 -3.33 17.38 30.51
N ILE A 94 -2.23 17.86 31.11
CA ILE A 94 -2.14 18.13 32.57
C ILE A 94 -1.47 19.49 32.78
#